data_AF-A0AAN9CJM4-F1
#
_entry.id   AF-A0AAN9CJM4-F1
#
_cell.length_a   1.000
_cell.length_b   1.000
_cell.length_c   1.000
_cell.angle_alpha   90.00
_cell.angle_beta   90.00
_cell.angle_gamma   90.00
#
_symmetry.space_group_name_H-M   'P 1'
#
loop_
_entity.id
_entity.type
_entity.pdbx_description
1 polymer ?
#
loop_
_entity_poly.entity_id
_entity_poly.type
_entity_poly.pdbx_seq_one_letter_code
_entity_poly.pdbx_strand_id
1 'polypeptide(L)'
;MRRSIHYLSVMEPFTSQGVVRRCTPPPQPPPVPQYAWLLMVYCHDILSRLEDVKARVTSVFGTVLKMDSTKKVTRKLAGAAAQTAAWSTNVGNEHGQVLMSVLTDTEGAGLLSMAAGLMRRYRDAGVEPPQLLYVDRDCCSSHGGSKTADMFRKWDKLVVRLDIWHLMRRFASGVTTESHQLYKAFLQQLSSCIFLWDPEDAARLLKAQKRMLEARG
;
A
#
# COMPACT_ATOMS: atom_id res chain seq x y z
N MET A 1 -4.73 24.20 -36.98
CA MET A 1 -5.33 24.68 -38.25
C MET A 1 -5.45 23.61 -39.34
N ARG A 2 -4.40 22.87 -39.72
CA ARG A 2 -4.48 21.86 -40.81
C ARG A 2 -5.61 20.82 -40.69
N ARG A 3 -5.87 20.30 -39.49
CA ARG A 3 -6.94 19.31 -39.27
C ARG A 3 -8.35 19.89 -39.46
N SER A 4 -8.55 21.14 -39.08
CA SER A 4 -9.84 21.85 -39.25
C SER A 4 -10.11 22.16 -40.72
N ILE A 5 -9.08 22.55 -41.47
CA ILE A 5 -9.19 22.80 -42.91
C ILE A 5 -9.50 21.49 -43.66
N HIS A 6 -8.83 20.39 -43.29
CA HIS A 6 -9.10 19.09 -43.89
C HIS A 6 -10.52 18.57 -43.58
N TYR A 7 -10.99 18.75 -42.34
CA TYR A 7 -12.37 18.41 -41.98
C TYR A 7 -13.38 19.21 -42.82
N LEU A 8 -13.17 20.53 -42.96
CA LEU A 8 -14.07 21.37 -43.74
C LEU A 8 -14.05 21.04 -45.24
N SER A 9 -12.89 20.72 -45.82
CA SER A 9 -12.81 20.30 -47.24
C SER A 9 -13.48 18.96 -47.49
N VAL A 10 -13.47 18.04 -46.51
CA VAL A 10 -14.19 16.75 -46.60
C VAL A 10 -15.71 16.96 -46.48
N MET A 11 -16.16 17.98 -45.77
CA MET A 11 -17.59 18.29 -45.57
C MET A 11 -18.22 19.10 -46.73
N GLU A 12 -17.41 19.82 -47.50
CA GLU A 12 -17.85 20.70 -48.60
C GLU A 12 -18.72 20.00 -49.68
N PRO A 13 -18.43 18.76 -50.12
CA PRO A 13 -19.27 18.02 -51.07
C PRO A 13 -20.65 17.64 -50.51
N PHE A 14 -20.75 17.47 -49.18
CA PHE A 14 -22.00 17.14 -48.49
C PHE A 14 -22.93 18.34 -48.29
N THR A 15 -22.41 19.56 -48.51
CA THR A 15 -23.14 20.81 -48.28
C THR A 15 -23.57 21.47 -49.59
N SER A 16 -22.81 21.25 -50.67
CA SER A 16 -22.97 21.94 -51.96
C SER A 16 -23.93 21.26 -52.94
N GLN A 17 -24.25 19.98 -52.76
CA GLN A 17 -25.32 19.31 -53.51
C GLN A 17 -26.57 19.28 -52.64
N GLY A 18 -27.61 20.03 -53.03
CA GLY A 18 -28.94 20.07 -52.38
C GLY A 18 -29.71 18.75 -52.33
N VAL A 19 -29.02 17.62 -52.48
CA VAL A 19 -29.52 16.30 -52.12
C VAL A 19 -29.21 16.10 -50.65
N VAL A 20 -30.15 16.51 -49.79
CA VAL A 20 -30.24 15.95 -48.44
C VAL A 20 -30.56 14.47 -48.63
N ARG A 21 -29.53 13.64 -48.87
CA ARG A 21 -29.63 12.20 -48.61
C ARG A 21 -30.16 12.14 -47.18
N ARG A 22 -31.36 11.59 -46.98
CA ARG A 22 -31.89 11.30 -45.64
C ARG A 22 -30.84 10.43 -44.96
N CYS A 23 -29.94 11.07 -44.23
CA CYS A 23 -28.96 10.40 -43.42
C CYS A 23 -29.80 9.81 -42.30
N THR A 24 -30.11 8.52 -42.38
CA THR A 24 -30.73 7.82 -41.25
C THR A 24 -29.84 8.11 -40.04
N PRO A 25 -30.39 8.65 -38.94
CA PRO A 25 -29.57 8.92 -37.77
C PRO A 25 -28.80 7.65 -37.43
N PRO A 26 -27.50 7.77 -37.07
CA PRO A 26 -26.72 6.59 -36.73
C PRO A 26 -27.49 5.78 -35.68
N PRO A 27 -27.48 4.43 -35.78
CA PRO A 27 -28.14 3.60 -34.79
C PRO A 27 -27.68 4.05 -33.40
N GLN A 28 -28.61 4.12 -32.44
CA GLN A 28 -28.26 4.53 -31.10
C GLN A 28 -27.10 3.66 -30.61
N PRO A 29 -26.00 4.26 -30.14
CA PRO A 29 -24.90 3.48 -29.62
C PRO A 29 -25.45 2.61 -28.49
N PRO A 30 -25.00 1.34 -28.37
CA PRO A 30 -25.41 0.51 -27.26
C PRO A 30 -25.07 1.24 -25.95
N PRO A 31 -25.91 1.11 -24.91
CA PRO A 31 -25.66 1.76 -23.64
C PRO A 31 -24.29 1.33 -23.13
N VAL A 32 -23.40 2.31 -22.92
CA VAL A 32 -22.10 2.04 -22.33
C VAL A 32 -22.26 1.61 -20.87
N PRO A 33 -21.49 0.63 -20.38
CA PRO A 33 -21.59 0.20 -19.00
C PRO A 33 -21.41 1.37 -18.04
N GLN A 34 -22.36 1.55 -17.12
CA GLN A 34 -22.23 2.54 -16.05
C GLN A 34 -21.19 2.08 -15.03
N TYR A 35 -20.60 3.01 -14.27
CA TYR A 35 -19.62 2.71 -13.24
C TYR A 35 -20.14 1.67 -12.22
N ALA A 36 -21.44 1.69 -11.90
CA ALA A 36 -22.07 0.73 -11.01
C ALA A 36 -22.03 -0.70 -11.55
N TRP A 37 -22.24 -0.88 -12.86
CA TRP A 37 -22.15 -2.18 -13.51
C TRP A 37 -20.70 -2.69 -13.54
N LEU A 38 -19.74 -1.81 -13.86
CA LEU A 38 -18.31 -2.16 -13.83
C LEU A 38 -17.85 -2.59 -12.42
N LEU A 39 -18.31 -1.88 -11.38
CA LEU A 39 -18.05 -2.26 -9.99
C LEU A 39 -18.68 -3.62 -9.64
N MET A 40 -19.91 -3.89 -10.07
CA MET A 40 -20.56 -5.17 -9.83
C MET A 40 -19.81 -6.33 -10.49
N VAL A 41 -19.41 -6.16 -11.76
CA VAL A 41 -18.62 -7.16 -12.49
C VAL A 41 -17.26 -7.38 -11.82
N TYR A 42 -16.59 -6.31 -11.39
CA TYR A 42 -15.35 -6.41 -10.62
C TYR A 42 -15.55 -7.17 -9.31
N CYS A 43 -16.59 -6.85 -8.54
CA CYS A 43 -16.90 -7.57 -7.31
C CYS A 43 -17.16 -9.06 -7.59
N HIS A 44 -17.90 -9.39 -8.64
CA HIS A 44 -18.18 -10.77 -9.02
C HIS A 44 -16.90 -11.52 -9.45
N ASP A 45 -16.01 -10.89 -10.23
CA ASP A 45 -14.70 -11.43 -10.60
C ASP A 45 -13.81 -11.67 -9.36
N ILE A 46 -13.79 -10.74 -8.41
CA ILE A 46 -13.02 -10.91 -7.17
C ILE A 46 -13.59 -12.05 -6.32
N LEU A 47 -14.92 -12.13 -6.21
CA LEU A 47 -15.59 -13.18 -5.44
C LEU A 47 -15.39 -14.56 -6.06
N SER A 48 -15.40 -14.67 -7.40
CA SER A 48 -15.19 -15.96 -8.08
C SER A 48 -13.79 -16.54 -7.86
N ARG A 49 -12.78 -15.68 -7.70
CA ARG A 49 -11.39 -16.07 -7.41
C ARG A 49 -10.97 -15.84 -5.96
N LEU A 50 -11.94 -15.69 -5.05
CA LEU A 50 -11.67 -15.28 -3.67
C LEU A 50 -10.71 -16.26 -2.97
N GLU A 51 -10.89 -17.56 -3.19
CA GLU A 51 -10.03 -18.58 -2.59
C GLU A 51 -8.61 -18.52 -3.15
N ASP A 52 -8.42 -18.29 -4.46
CA ASP A 52 -7.09 -18.10 -5.05
C ASP A 52 -6.41 -16.84 -4.53
N VAL A 53 -7.16 -15.74 -4.38
CA VAL A 53 -6.64 -14.50 -3.81
C VAL A 53 -6.24 -14.70 -2.36
N LYS A 54 -7.08 -15.38 -1.56
CA LYS A 54 -6.75 -15.74 -0.17
C LYS A 54 -5.52 -16.64 -0.12
N ALA A 55 -5.44 -17.67 -0.96
CA ALA A 55 -4.31 -18.58 -1.04
C ALA A 55 -3.03 -17.81 -1.39
N ARG A 56 -3.08 -16.92 -2.39
CA ARG A 56 -1.96 -16.07 -2.79
C ARG A 56 -1.51 -15.12 -1.69
N VAL A 57 -2.42 -14.51 -0.95
CA VAL A 57 -2.08 -13.66 0.20
C VAL A 57 -1.52 -14.50 1.35
N THR A 58 -2.07 -15.69 1.58
CA THR A 58 -1.68 -16.60 2.66
C THR A 58 -0.41 -17.43 2.35
N SER A 59 0.10 -17.38 1.13
CA SER A 59 1.38 -17.98 0.73
C SER A 59 2.56 -17.00 0.72
N VAL A 60 2.33 -15.74 1.14
CA VAL A 60 3.40 -14.74 1.29
C VAL A 60 4.08 -14.88 2.65
N PHE A 61 5.42 -14.88 2.69
CA PHE A 61 6.20 -14.96 3.92
C PHE A 61 7.33 -13.94 3.88
N GLY A 62 8.09 -13.82 4.96
CA GLY A 62 9.22 -12.90 5.08
C GLY A 62 10.14 -13.28 6.22
N THR A 63 11.40 -12.91 6.08
CA THR A 63 12.42 -13.09 7.12
C THR A 63 12.50 -11.89 8.04
N VAL A 64 12.07 -10.72 7.57
CA VAL A 64 12.01 -9.47 8.32
C VAL A 64 10.61 -8.90 8.21
N LEU A 65 9.95 -8.76 9.36
CA LEU A 65 8.59 -8.25 9.42
C LEU A 65 8.56 -6.82 9.95
N LYS A 66 7.52 -6.09 9.56
CA LYS A 66 7.12 -4.82 10.17
C LYS A 66 5.67 -4.90 10.60
N MET A 67 5.37 -4.54 11.84
CA MET A 67 4.02 -4.40 12.37
C MET A 67 3.75 -2.94 12.75
N ASP A 68 2.73 -2.36 12.15
CA ASP A 68 2.33 -0.95 12.31
C ASP A 68 0.84 -0.85 12.62
N SER A 69 0.47 -0.02 13.60
CA SER A 69 -0.91 0.22 14.00
C SER A 69 -1.31 1.67 13.71
N THR A 70 -2.39 1.86 12.95
CA THR A 70 -2.82 3.19 12.50
C THR A 70 -4.32 3.41 12.63
N LYS A 71 -4.71 4.64 12.99
CA LYS A 71 -6.10 5.14 12.92
C LYS A 71 -6.43 5.77 11.55
N LYS A 72 -5.44 6.02 10.70
CA LYS A 72 -5.64 6.80 9.46
C LYS A 72 -6.48 6.04 8.44
N VAL A 73 -6.33 4.72 8.38
CA VAL A 73 -7.08 3.85 7.47
C VAL A 73 -8.53 3.74 7.92
N THR A 74 -8.77 3.53 9.22
CA THR A 74 -10.12 3.38 9.77
C THR A 74 -10.97 4.64 9.64
N ARG A 75 -10.36 5.83 9.74
CA ARG A 75 -11.03 7.12 9.48
C ARG A 75 -11.51 7.30 8.03
N LYS A 76 -11.00 6.50 7.10
CA LYS A 76 -11.41 6.54 5.69
C LYS A 76 -12.50 5.53 5.35
N LEU A 77 -12.91 4.68 6.30
CA LEU A 77 -14.02 3.76 6.09
C LEU A 77 -15.31 4.57 5.91
N ALA A 78 -16.11 4.18 4.92
CA ALA A 78 -17.33 4.88 4.51
C ALA A 78 -18.50 3.90 4.37
N GLY A 79 -19.71 4.44 4.24
CA GLY A 79 -20.93 3.63 4.12
C GLY A 79 -21.18 2.79 5.37
N ALA A 80 -21.62 1.55 5.18
CA ALA A 80 -21.92 0.62 6.28
C ALA A 80 -20.70 0.25 7.15
N ALA A 81 -19.47 0.51 6.65
CA ALA A 81 -18.24 0.26 7.39
C ALA A 81 -17.72 1.50 8.14
N ALA A 82 -18.39 2.65 8.03
CA ALA A 82 -17.98 3.85 8.76
C ALA A 82 -18.05 3.61 10.28
N GLN A 83 -17.00 4.00 11.00
CA GLN A 83 -16.91 3.91 12.47
C GLN A 83 -17.00 2.49 13.06
N THR A 84 -16.89 1.44 12.24
CA THR A 84 -16.92 0.04 12.74
C THR A 84 -15.58 -0.44 13.29
N ALA A 85 -14.52 0.33 13.09
CA ALA A 85 -13.19 0.07 13.65
C ALA A 85 -12.49 1.40 13.96
N ALA A 86 -11.66 1.40 15.00
CA ALA A 86 -10.85 2.57 15.37
C ALA A 86 -9.38 2.42 14.95
N TRP A 87 -8.89 1.19 14.84
CA TRP A 87 -7.51 0.84 14.54
C TRP A 87 -7.37 -0.19 13.43
N SER A 88 -6.33 -0.03 12.62
CA SER A 88 -5.87 -1.00 11.63
C SER A 88 -4.43 -1.37 11.97
N THR A 89 -4.18 -2.64 12.27
CA THR A 89 -2.82 -3.16 12.45
C THR A 89 -2.44 -4.02 11.26
N ASN A 90 -1.30 -3.71 10.65
CA ASN A 90 -0.80 -4.38 9.46
C ASN A 90 0.54 -5.02 9.76
N VAL A 91 0.74 -6.25 9.30
CA VAL A 91 2.02 -6.93 9.30
C VAL A 91 2.47 -7.12 7.86
N GLY A 92 3.62 -6.57 7.50
CA GLY A 92 4.23 -6.71 6.18
C GLY A 92 5.65 -7.28 6.24
N ASN A 93 6.15 -7.78 5.12
CA ASN A 93 7.51 -8.29 4.98
C ASN A 93 8.48 -7.27 4.37
N GLU A 94 9.75 -7.66 4.24
CA GLU A 94 10.84 -6.92 3.62
C GLU A 94 10.59 -6.50 2.16
N HIS A 95 9.66 -7.17 1.47
CA HIS A 95 9.30 -6.90 0.08
C HIS A 95 8.11 -5.94 -0.07
N GLY A 96 7.62 -5.37 1.05
CA GLY A 96 6.46 -4.47 1.04
C GLY A 96 5.13 -5.19 0.82
N GLN A 97 5.10 -6.52 0.97
CA GLN A 97 3.88 -7.31 0.86
C GLN A 97 3.22 -7.44 2.22
N VAL A 98 1.89 -7.35 2.25
CA VAL A 98 1.10 -7.48 3.48
C VAL A 98 0.80 -8.95 3.76
N LEU A 99 1.18 -9.43 4.94
CA LEU A 99 0.93 -10.80 5.39
C LEU A 99 -0.41 -10.92 6.10
N MET A 100 -0.79 -9.90 6.88
CA MET A 100 -2.02 -9.87 7.66
C MET A 100 -2.42 -8.43 8.00
N SER A 101 -3.72 -8.17 8.01
CA SER A 101 -4.30 -6.91 8.47
C SER A 101 -5.46 -7.20 9.41
N VAL A 102 -5.52 -6.51 10.54
CA VAL A 102 -6.60 -6.64 11.52
C VAL A 102 -7.20 -5.27 11.80
N LEU A 103 -8.53 -5.19 11.72
CA LEU A 103 -9.31 -4.02 12.11
C LEU A 103 -9.89 -4.24 13.51
N THR A 104 -9.69 -3.30 14.41
CA THR A 104 -10.05 -3.41 15.83
C THR A 104 -10.66 -2.11 16.35
N ASP A 105 -11.56 -2.23 17.32
CA ASP A 105 -12.19 -1.08 17.97
C ASP A 105 -11.27 -0.41 19.01
N THR A 106 -10.35 -1.16 19.60
CA THR A 106 -9.35 -0.65 20.54
C THR A 106 -7.94 -1.02 20.12
N GLU A 107 -6.97 -0.20 20.51
CA GLU A 107 -5.58 -0.43 20.16
C GLU A 107 -5.07 -1.70 20.84
N GLY A 108 -4.48 -2.62 20.09
CA GLY A 108 -3.94 -3.86 20.66
C GLY A 108 -4.96 -4.98 20.83
N ALA A 109 -6.26 -4.73 20.69
CA ALA A 109 -7.26 -5.80 20.71
C ALA A 109 -7.00 -6.81 19.59
N GLY A 110 -7.21 -8.09 19.86
CA GLY A 110 -7.06 -9.17 18.86
C GLY A 110 -5.63 -9.43 18.36
N LEU A 111 -4.62 -8.66 18.77
CA LEU A 111 -3.24 -8.84 18.28
C LEU A 111 -2.62 -10.17 18.72
N LEU A 112 -2.98 -10.70 19.89
CA LEU A 112 -2.56 -12.04 20.31
C LEU A 112 -3.07 -13.13 19.36
N SER A 113 -4.35 -13.04 18.95
CA SER A 113 -4.94 -13.97 17.98
C SER A 113 -4.30 -13.83 16.60
N MET A 114 -4.03 -12.59 16.19
CA MET A 114 -3.29 -12.29 14.95
C MET A 114 -1.90 -12.93 14.96
N ALA A 115 -1.12 -12.70 16.01
CA ALA A 115 0.22 -13.26 16.17
C ALA A 115 0.19 -14.79 16.22
N ALA A 116 -0.74 -15.37 16.98
CA ALA A 116 -0.93 -16.82 17.04
C ALA A 116 -1.29 -17.43 15.67
N GLY A 117 -2.14 -16.75 14.89
CA GLY A 117 -2.48 -17.13 13.52
C GLY A 117 -1.27 -17.06 12.59
N LEU A 118 -0.47 -16.01 12.69
CA LEU A 118 0.73 -15.86 11.86
C LEU A 118 1.80 -16.91 12.18
N MET A 119 2.08 -17.14 13.47
CA MET A 119 3.00 -18.21 13.91
C MET A 119 2.51 -19.59 13.47
N ARG A 120 1.19 -19.83 13.51
CA ARG A 120 0.58 -21.06 12.99
C ARG A 120 0.82 -21.22 11.49
N ARG A 121 0.58 -20.16 10.72
CA ARG A 121 0.74 -20.16 9.27
C ARG A 121 2.18 -20.48 8.83
N TYR A 122 3.20 -19.88 9.47
CA TYR A 122 4.61 -20.20 9.18
C TYR A 122 4.91 -21.68 9.45
N ARG A 123 4.49 -22.17 10.62
CA ARG A 123 4.69 -23.57 11.01
C ARG A 123 4.01 -24.54 10.04
N ASP A 124 2.74 -24.30 9.72
CA ASP A 124 1.95 -25.21 8.87
C ASP A 124 2.46 -25.24 7.43
N ALA A 125 3.09 -24.15 6.97
CA ALA A 125 3.75 -24.07 5.66
C ALA A 125 5.19 -24.60 5.66
N GLY A 126 5.75 -24.99 6.81
CA GLY A 126 7.15 -25.41 6.93
C GLY A 126 8.16 -24.30 6.63
N VAL A 127 7.75 -23.03 6.79
CA VAL A 127 8.60 -21.86 6.56
C VAL A 127 9.26 -21.45 7.88
N GLU A 128 10.56 -21.20 7.84
CA GLU A 128 11.33 -20.76 9.00
C GLU A 128 10.76 -19.45 9.59
N PRO A 129 10.71 -19.34 10.94
CA PRO A 129 10.31 -18.11 11.60
C PRO A 129 11.09 -16.87 11.14
N PRO A 130 10.45 -15.69 11.13
CA PRO A 130 11.15 -14.43 10.92
C PRO A 130 12.23 -14.20 11.99
N GLN A 131 13.34 -13.61 11.58
CA GLN A 131 14.46 -13.29 12.47
C GLN A 131 14.28 -11.93 13.15
N LEU A 132 13.56 -11.01 12.51
CA LEU A 132 13.45 -9.62 12.93
C LEU A 132 12.02 -9.11 12.76
N LEU A 133 11.52 -8.39 13.77
CA LEU A 133 10.24 -7.69 13.73
C LEU A 133 10.43 -6.23 14.16
N TYR A 134 10.12 -5.31 13.26
CA TYR A 134 10.05 -3.87 13.54
C TYR A 134 8.66 -3.46 14.03
N VAL A 135 8.60 -2.68 15.10
CA VAL A 135 7.35 -2.18 15.68
C VAL A 135 7.47 -0.73 16.16
N ASP A 136 6.34 -0.03 16.21
CA ASP A 136 6.28 1.39 16.63
C ASP A 136 6.59 1.61 18.12
N ARG A 137 6.30 0.59 18.95
CA ARG A 137 6.36 0.68 20.42
C ARG A 137 6.45 -0.69 21.06
N ASP A 138 6.59 -0.69 22.39
CA ASP A 138 6.67 -1.90 23.23
C ASP A 138 7.76 -2.91 22.76
N CYS A 139 8.78 -2.45 22.04
CA CYS A 139 9.94 -3.24 21.60
C CYS A 139 11.09 -3.26 22.62
N CYS A 140 11.15 -2.26 23.51
CA CYS A 140 12.22 -2.08 24.50
C CYS A 140 11.61 -2.21 25.88
N SER A 141 12.21 -3.05 26.75
CA SER A 141 11.91 -3.06 28.18
C SER A 141 13.20 -2.91 28.98
N SER A 142 13.14 -2.19 30.09
CA SER A 142 14.28 -2.01 30.99
C SER A 142 14.52 -3.23 31.90
N HIS A 143 13.56 -4.16 31.97
CA HIS A 143 13.53 -5.27 32.94
C HIS A 143 13.43 -6.66 32.27
N GLY A 144 13.75 -6.76 30.98
CA GLY A 144 13.76 -8.03 30.23
C GLY A 144 12.42 -8.35 29.53
N GLY A 145 12.50 -8.80 28.28
CA GLY A 145 11.35 -9.16 27.43
C GLY A 145 10.52 -7.97 26.94
N SER A 146 10.27 -7.85 25.64
CA SER A 146 9.36 -6.82 25.11
C SER A 146 7.94 -7.40 25.03
N LYS A 147 6.89 -6.62 25.32
CA LYS A 147 5.49 -7.14 25.25
C LYS A 147 5.17 -7.73 23.89
N THR A 148 5.76 -7.15 22.84
CA THR A 148 5.66 -7.65 21.48
C THR A 148 6.38 -8.99 21.32
N ALA A 149 7.56 -9.18 21.92
CA ALA A 149 8.24 -10.47 21.91
C ALA A 149 7.41 -11.55 22.60
N ASP A 150 6.77 -11.23 23.74
CA ASP A 150 5.89 -12.17 24.45
C ASP A 150 4.68 -12.59 23.59
N MET A 151 4.13 -11.67 22.81
CA MET A 151 3.07 -11.95 21.85
C MET A 151 3.51 -12.94 20.76
N PHE A 152 4.78 -12.92 20.35
CA PHE A 152 5.37 -13.81 19.35
C PHE A 152 6.23 -14.93 19.96
N ARG A 153 5.97 -15.33 21.21
CA ARG A 153 6.79 -16.29 21.99
C ARG A 153 7.14 -17.63 21.35
N LYS A 154 6.46 -18.07 20.29
CA LYS A 154 6.81 -19.33 19.58
C LYS A 154 7.95 -19.15 18.58
N TRP A 155 8.34 -17.91 18.30
CA TRP A 155 9.52 -17.58 17.51
C TRP A 155 10.65 -17.21 18.48
N ASP A 156 11.31 -18.24 19.00
CA ASP A 156 12.37 -18.18 20.02
C ASP A 156 13.55 -17.29 19.66
N LYS A 157 13.90 -17.25 18.36
CA LYS A 157 15.01 -16.43 17.83
C LYS A 157 14.58 -15.05 17.34
N LEU A 158 13.31 -14.68 17.51
CA LEU A 158 12.81 -13.40 17.00
C LEU A 158 13.42 -12.23 17.77
N VAL A 159 14.05 -11.33 17.04
CA VAL A 159 14.50 -10.04 17.57
C VAL A 159 13.42 -9.00 17.31
N VAL A 160 12.91 -8.36 18.35
CA VAL A 160 12.01 -7.20 18.21
C VAL A 160 12.82 -5.91 18.28
N ARG A 161 12.63 -5.03 17.30
CA ARG A 161 13.27 -3.71 17.23
C ARG A 161 12.24 -2.61 17.04
N LEU A 162 12.63 -1.41 17.46
CA LEU A 162 11.87 -0.21 17.17
C LEU A 162 11.97 0.07 15.67
N ASP A 163 10.87 0.41 15.03
CA ASP A 163 10.90 0.88 13.65
C ASP A 163 11.75 2.15 13.53
N ILE A 164 12.26 2.35 12.33
CA ILE A 164 13.24 3.40 12.08
C ILE A 164 12.66 4.81 12.25
N TRP A 165 11.38 5.01 11.96
CA TRP A 165 10.76 6.32 12.10
C TRP A 165 10.60 6.69 13.58
N HIS A 166 10.12 5.77 14.41
CA HIS A 166 10.06 6.03 15.85
C HIS A 166 11.46 6.08 16.48
N LEU A 167 12.45 5.36 15.95
CA LEU A 167 13.85 5.50 16.37
C LEU A 167 14.36 6.92 16.11
N MET A 168 14.18 7.45 14.90
CA MET A 168 14.57 8.82 14.56
C MET A 168 13.85 9.85 15.45
N ARG A 169 12.56 9.66 15.73
CA ARG A 169 11.82 10.53 16.66
C ARG A 169 12.37 10.47 18.08
N ARG A 170 12.79 9.29 18.57
CA ARG A 170 13.44 9.18 19.89
C ARG A 170 14.74 9.96 19.97
N PHE A 171 15.58 9.91 18.92
CA PHE A 171 16.78 10.76 18.86
C PHE A 171 16.41 12.24 18.87
N ALA A 172 15.43 12.64 18.05
CA ALA A 172 15.00 14.03 17.97
C ALA A 172 14.46 14.54 19.31
N SER A 173 13.67 13.75 20.05
CA SER A 173 13.15 14.12 21.36
C SER A 173 14.22 14.39 22.42
N GLY A 174 15.45 13.88 22.25
CA GLY A 174 16.57 14.15 23.15
C GLY A 174 17.31 15.46 22.86
N VAL A 175 17.15 16.03 21.66
CA VAL A 175 17.92 17.20 21.21
C VAL A 175 17.06 18.39 20.79
N THR A 176 15.78 18.18 20.48
CA THR A 176 14.88 19.20 19.96
C THR A 176 13.40 18.83 20.17
N THR A 177 12.49 19.71 19.76
CA THR A 177 11.03 19.48 19.78
C THR A 177 10.46 19.66 18.37
N GLU A 178 9.27 19.11 18.12
CA GLU A 178 8.63 19.20 16.79
C GLU A 178 8.31 20.65 16.37
N SER A 179 8.17 21.55 17.35
CA SER A 179 7.91 22.97 17.12
C SER A 179 9.17 23.76 16.74
N HIS A 180 10.36 23.18 16.89
CA HIS A 180 11.61 23.85 16.59
C HIS A 180 11.83 23.98 15.07
N GLN A 181 12.28 25.16 14.61
CA GLN A 181 12.46 25.44 13.18
C GLN A 181 13.44 24.48 12.49
N LEU A 182 14.45 23.98 13.22
CA LEU A 182 15.43 23.02 12.69
C LEU A 182 14.99 21.55 12.75
N TYR A 183 13.83 21.22 13.33
CA TYR A 183 13.39 19.83 13.52
C TYR A 183 13.38 19.05 12.20
N LYS A 184 12.80 19.65 11.15
CA LYS A 184 12.72 19.02 9.83
C LYS A 184 14.11 18.79 9.22
N ALA A 185 14.97 19.80 9.28
CA ALA A 185 16.33 19.71 8.75
C ALA A 185 17.14 18.64 9.49
N PHE A 186 17.02 18.57 10.82
CA PHE A 186 17.64 17.54 11.65
C PHE A 186 17.17 16.14 11.24
N LEU A 187 15.86 15.90 11.14
CA LEU A 187 15.34 14.59 10.72
C LEU A 187 15.77 14.21 9.30
N GLN A 188 15.86 15.16 8.38
CA GLN A 188 16.34 14.90 7.01
C GLN A 188 17.82 14.47 7.01
N GLN A 189 18.68 15.17 7.75
CA GLN A 189 20.09 14.82 7.87
C GLN A 189 20.25 13.46 8.56
N LEU A 190 19.53 13.22 9.67
CA LEU A 190 19.52 11.93 10.36
C LEU A 190 19.08 10.80 9.43
N SER A 191 18.04 11.01 8.62
CA SER A 191 17.59 10.05 7.60
C SER A 191 18.71 9.73 6.62
N SER A 192 19.42 10.74 6.12
CA SER A 192 20.51 10.55 5.15
C SER A 192 21.73 9.83 5.72
N CYS A 193 21.93 9.88 7.04
CA CYS A 193 22.99 9.14 7.72
C CYS A 193 22.61 7.68 8.00
N ILE A 194 21.32 7.36 8.07
CA ILE A 194 20.80 6.03 8.38
C ILE A 194 20.57 5.20 7.12
N PHE A 195 19.98 5.82 6.08
CA PHE A 195 19.61 5.12 4.86
C PHE A 195 20.65 5.30 3.78
N LEU A 196 20.96 4.19 3.13
CA LEU A 196 21.77 4.16 1.91
C LEU A 196 20.86 3.87 0.73
N TRP A 197 21.13 4.54 -0.38
CA TRP A 197 20.49 4.21 -1.64
C TRP A 197 21.06 2.89 -2.16
N ASP A 198 20.19 1.98 -2.54
CA ASP A 198 20.63 0.80 -3.26
C ASP A 198 21.18 1.23 -4.64
N PRO A 199 22.45 0.91 -4.96
CA PRO A 199 23.08 1.38 -6.19
C PRO A 199 22.43 0.77 -7.43
N GLU A 200 21.87 -0.44 -7.34
CA GLU A 200 21.21 -1.10 -8.47
C GLU A 200 19.87 -0.45 -8.78
N ASP A 201 19.04 -0.20 -7.77
CA ASP A 201 17.77 0.50 -7.92
C ASP A 201 17.95 1.94 -8.38
N ALA A 202 18.98 2.64 -7.88
CA ALA A 202 19.35 3.96 -8.37
C ALA A 202 19.71 3.92 -9.86
N ALA A 203 20.51 2.94 -10.30
CA ALA A 203 20.87 2.77 -11.70
C ALA A 203 19.65 2.46 -12.58
N ARG A 204 18.74 1.60 -12.10
CA ARG A 204 17.47 1.28 -12.79
C ARG A 204 16.59 2.51 -12.94
N LEU A 205 16.46 3.31 -11.90
CA LEU A 205 15.69 4.56 -11.92
C LEU A 205 16.28 5.56 -12.93
N LEU A 206 17.59 5.76 -12.92
CA LEU A 206 18.28 6.64 -13.88
C LEU A 206 18.07 6.17 -15.33
N LYS A 207 18.15 4.86 -15.58
CA LYS A 207 17.88 4.28 -16.91
C LYS A 207 16.43 4.50 -17.35
N ALA A 208 15.47 4.33 -16.44
CA ALA A 208 14.05 4.58 -16.71
C ALA A 208 13.80 6.07 -17.02
N GLN A 209 14.43 6.97 -16.28
CA GLN A 209 14.32 8.41 -16.50
C GLN A 209 14.89 8.82 -17.87
N LYS A 210 16.05 8.28 -18.27
CA LYS A 210 16.63 8.52 -19.60
C LYS A 210 15.65 8.11 -20.72
N ARG A 211 15.09 6.90 -20.65
CA ARG A 211 14.09 6.41 -21.62
C ARG A 211 12.86 7.31 -21.69
N MET A 212 12.38 7.78 -20.54
CA MET A 212 11.23 8.69 -20.48
C MET A 212 11.52 10.03 -21.16
N LEU A 213 12.73 10.57 -20.99
CA LEU A 213 13.15 11.81 -21.63
C LEU A 213 13.35 11.64 -23.14
N GLU A 214 13.96 10.53 -23.57
CA GLU A 214 14.10 10.17 -24.98
C GLU A 214 12.75 10.00 -25.69
N ALA A 215 11.74 9.45 -25.01
CA ALA A 215 10.39 9.29 -25.58
C ALA A 215 9.56 10.60 -25.64
N ARG A 216 10.05 11.68 -25.01
CA ARG A 216 9.39 13.01 -25.01
C ARG A 216 10.04 14.01 -25.97
N GLY A 217 11.24 13.71 -26.47
CA GLY A 217 11.93 14.48 -27.53
C GLY A 217 11.58 13.95 -28.90
#